data_AF-A0A8H8JCZ0-F1
#
_entry.id   AF-A0A8H8JCZ0-F1
#
_cell.length_a   1.000
_cell.length_b   1.000
_cell.length_c   1.000
_cell.angle_alpha   90.00
_cell.angle_beta   90.00
_cell.angle_gamma   90.00
#
_symmetry.space_group_name_H-M   'P 1'
#
loop_
_entity.id
_entity.type
_entity.pdbx_description
1 polymer ?
#
loop_
_entity_poly.entity_id
_entity_poly.type
_entity_poly.pdbx_seq_one_letter_code
_entity_poly.pdbx_strand_id
1 'polypeptide(L)'
;MSAADKKAQRTPVARILCRAGWLLGCALTLGYAPKYYLKVTAWQAYDPTTKDEQRRPYIRQLTSRDLKMPTSIRAKQQKEWDRLMTPLSVITATAAAALAIESPFGTSQIFWLATAFFSAAFGLSLEGLIIITYLTVFGAGSTAETIGRIANGKEFLHGFVGPVAIITALPTAITTYSSIFLLIGLLAMTIAADEESDVQHHMAAFKIIVLVPVCLMLLCLICTVTGCEYFAWKEREARLAKLQQRNDTDPENRGGVQTEEPSIVDPSLHSPVYNNEPEDILAATGATRRVTF
;
A
#
# COMPACT_ATOMS: atom_id res chain seq x y z
N MET A 1 -45.72 5.78 -3.35
CA MET A 1 -44.30 6.16 -3.49
C MET A 1 -43.45 4.92 -3.51
N SER A 2 -42.87 4.59 -4.67
CA SER A 2 -42.07 3.38 -4.87
C SER A 2 -40.71 3.49 -4.17
N ALA A 3 -40.18 2.38 -3.65
CA ALA A 3 -38.83 2.31 -3.09
C ALA A 3 -37.73 2.72 -4.10
N ALA A 4 -38.05 2.76 -5.39
CA ALA A 4 -37.20 3.28 -6.45
C ALA A 4 -36.98 4.81 -6.38
N ASP A 5 -37.98 5.59 -5.93
CA ASP A 5 -37.87 7.06 -5.83
C ASP A 5 -36.99 7.51 -4.65
N LYS A 6 -36.92 6.73 -3.57
CA LYS A 6 -36.05 7.04 -2.43
C LYS A 6 -34.56 6.87 -2.74
N LYS A 7 -34.18 6.16 -3.81
CA LYS A 7 -32.76 6.00 -4.24
C LYS A 7 -32.23 7.19 -5.04
N ALA A 8 -33.09 8.00 -5.65
CA ALA A 8 -32.68 9.12 -6.50
C ALA A 8 -32.36 10.40 -5.72
N GLN A 9 -32.88 10.54 -4.50
CA GLN A 9 -32.66 11.71 -3.64
C GLN A 9 -31.40 11.55 -2.78
N ARG A 10 -30.27 11.19 -3.40
CA ARG A 10 -28.96 11.36 -2.75
C ARG A 10 -28.73 12.86 -2.59
N THR A 11 -28.59 13.29 -1.34
CA THR A 11 -28.42 14.70 -0.99
C THR A 11 -27.26 15.30 -1.79
N PRO A 12 -27.43 16.49 -2.40
CA PRO A 12 -26.37 17.15 -3.16
C PRO A 12 -25.08 17.33 -2.34
N VAL A 13 -25.23 17.42 -1.01
CA VAL A 13 -24.14 17.47 -0.02
C VAL A 13 -23.20 16.27 -0.13
N ALA A 14 -23.71 15.04 -0.22
CA ALA A 14 -22.86 13.84 -0.30
C ALA A 14 -21.99 13.83 -1.57
N ARG A 15 -22.53 14.33 -2.69
CA ARG A 15 -21.78 14.46 -3.95
C ARG A 15 -20.69 15.51 -3.86
N ILE A 16 -20.97 16.64 -3.21
CA ILE A 16 -19.99 17.71 -2.98
C ILE A 16 -18.86 17.21 -2.08
N LEU A 17 -19.19 16.57 -0.96
CA LEU A 17 -18.20 15.99 -0.03
C LEU A 17 -17.31 14.94 -0.72
N CYS A 18 -17.90 14.07 -1.54
CA CYS A 18 -17.14 13.07 -2.28
C CYS A 18 -16.17 13.71 -3.30
N ARG A 19 -16.60 14.76 -4.01
CA ARG A 19 -15.73 15.51 -4.93
C ARG A 19 -14.62 16.26 -4.20
N ALA A 20 -14.94 16.91 -3.09
CA ALA A 20 -13.96 17.61 -2.27
C ALA A 20 -12.91 16.64 -1.71
N GLY A 21 -13.35 15.48 -1.19
CA GLY A 21 -12.45 14.42 -0.72
C GLY A 21 -11.56 13.85 -1.83
N TRP A 22 -12.09 13.69 -3.04
CA TRP A 22 -11.30 13.27 -4.20
C TRP A 22 -10.22 14.31 -4.58
N LEU A 23 -10.58 15.59 -4.65
CA LEU A 23 -9.62 16.66 -4.96
C LEU A 23 -8.53 16.77 -3.89
N LEU A 24 -8.92 16.68 -2.62
CA LEU A 24 -7.99 16.65 -1.51
C LEU A 24 -7.04 15.44 -1.63
N GLY A 25 -7.55 14.25 -1.89
CA GLY A 25 -6.74 13.06 -2.12
C GLY A 25 -5.79 13.20 -3.32
N CYS A 26 -6.23 13.83 -4.41
CA CYS A 26 -5.36 14.13 -5.56
C CYS A 26 -4.24 15.11 -5.20
N ALA A 27 -4.54 16.15 -4.42
CA ALA A 27 -3.53 17.10 -3.95
C ALA A 27 -2.52 16.42 -3.02
N LEU A 28 -3.00 15.63 -2.05
CA LEU A 28 -2.18 14.86 -1.11
C LEU A 28 -1.35 13.78 -1.80
N THR A 29 -1.75 13.32 -2.97
CA THR A 29 -0.99 12.32 -3.74
C THR A 29 -0.20 12.92 -4.89
N LEU A 30 -0.04 14.25 -4.96
CA LEU A 30 0.68 14.93 -6.05
C LEU A 30 0.17 14.52 -7.46
N GLY A 31 -1.10 14.16 -7.58
CA GLY A 31 -1.67 13.66 -8.84
C GLY A 31 -1.28 12.21 -9.21
N TYR A 32 -0.70 11.43 -8.30
CA TYR A 32 -0.56 9.98 -8.49
C TYR A 32 -1.92 9.26 -8.46
N ALA A 33 -2.90 9.74 -7.67
CA ALA A 33 -4.22 9.10 -7.57
C ALA A 33 -4.91 8.87 -8.93
N PRO A 34 -4.95 9.83 -9.88
CA PRO A 34 -5.45 9.58 -11.24
C PRO A 34 -4.71 8.47 -12.00
N LYS A 35 -3.38 8.36 -11.87
CA LYS A 35 -2.60 7.29 -12.51
C LYS A 35 -2.95 5.92 -11.92
N TYR A 36 -3.07 5.84 -10.59
CA TYR A 36 -3.49 4.63 -9.90
C TYR A 36 -4.95 4.30 -10.17
N TYR A 37 -5.81 5.29 -10.34
CA TYR A 37 -7.20 5.08 -10.74
C TYR A 37 -7.28 4.33 -12.07
N LEU A 38 -6.53 4.77 -13.09
CA LEU A 38 -6.45 4.07 -14.37
C LEU A 38 -5.92 2.64 -14.22
N LYS A 39 -4.86 2.43 -13.43
CA LYS A 39 -4.34 1.08 -13.13
C LYS A 39 -5.38 0.20 -12.45
N VAL A 40 -6.07 0.72 -11.43
CA VAL A 40 -7.13 0.00 -10.70
C VAL A 40 -8.27 -0.34 -11.65
N THR A 41 -8.73 0.59 -12.49
CA THR A 41 -9.77 0.31 -13.50
C THR A 41 -9.33 -0.69 -14.56
N ALA A 42 -8.04 -0.74 -14.91
CA ALA A 42 -7.51 -1.78 -15.79
C ALA A 42 -7.53 -3.15 -15.10
N TRP A 43 -7.30 -3.21 -13.78
CA TRP A 43 -7.51 -4.44 -13.00
C TRP A 43 -8.99 -4.83 -12.90
N GLN A 44 -9.90 -3.88 -13.05
CA GLN A 44 -11.35 -4.11 -13.12
C GLN A 44 -11.85 -4.59 -14.48
N ALA A 45 -11.01 -4.65 -15.52
CA ALA A 45 -11.35 -5.26 -16.81
C ALA A 45 -11.48 -6.79 -16.64
N TYR A 46 -12.42 -7.17 -15.78
CA TYR A 46 -13.09 -8.45 -15.70
C TYR A 46 -13.75 -8.68 -17.05
N ASP A 47 -13.46 -9.82 -17.66
CA ASP A 47 -14.06 -10.22 -18.93
C ASP A 47 -15.33 -11.02 -18.63
N PRO A 48 -16.52 -10.41 -18.63
CA PRO A 48 -17.77 -11.10 -18.30
C PRO A 48 -18.13 -12.16 -19.34
N THR A 49 -17.46 -12.19 -20.50
CA THR A 49 -17.67 -13.22 -21.53
C THR A 49 -16.96 -14.53 -21.22
N THR A 50 -16.05 -14.52 -20.25
CA THR A 50 -15.38 -15.74 -19.76
C THR A 50 -16.36 -16.49 -18.85
N LYS A 51 -17.29 -17.24 -19.46
CA LYS A 51 -18.19 -18.18 -18.78
C LYS A 51 -17.45 -19.46 -18.37
N ASP A 52 -16.29 -19.33 -17.73
CA ASP A 52 -15.67 -20.48 -17.09
C ASP A 52 -16.60 -20.89 -15.94
N GLU A 53 -17.22 -22.07 -16.05
CA GLU A 53 -18.12 -22.61 -15.02
C GLU A 53 -17.47 -22.65 -13.64
N GLN A 54 -16.14 -22.66 -13.59
CA GLN A 54 -15.37 -22.62 -12.35
C GLN A 54 -15.23 -21.23 -11.71
N ARG A 55 -15.77 -20.15 -12.30
CA ARG A 55 -15.75 -18.78 -11.75
C ARG A 55 -14.44 -18.45 -11.03
N ARG A 56 -13.30 -18.56 -11.71
CA ARG A 56 -12.01 -18.12 -11.16
C ARG A 56 -11.59 -16.78 -11.79
N PRO A 57 -12.19 -15.65 -11.36
CA PRO A 57 -12.07 -14.33 -12.00
C PRO A 57 -10.64 -13.75 -12.10
N TYR A 58 -9.63 -14.40 -11.51
CA TYR A 58 -8.27 -13.84 -11.38
C TYR A 58 -7.15 -14.76 -11.90
N ILE A 59 -7.47 -15.85 -12.60
CA ILE A 59 -6.45 -16.71 -13.25
C ILE A 59 -6.18 -16.27 -14.70
N ARG A 60 -6.40 -15.00 -15.06
CA ARG A 60 -5.79 -14.50 -16.30
C ARG A 60 -4.30 -14.30 -16.05
N GLN A 61 -3.56 -15.39 -16.21
CA GLN A 61 -2.12 -15.40 -16.40
C GLN A 61 -1.81 -14.48 -17.59
N LEU A 62 -1.36 -13.26 -17.31
CA LEU A 62 -0.84 -12.38 -18.35
C LEU A 62 0.55 -12.91 -18.73
N THR A 63 0.60 -13.69 -19.81
CA THR A 63 1.86 -14.12 -20.43
C THR A 63 2.58 -12.88 -20.94
N SER A 64 3.59 -12.40 -20.21
CA SER A 64 4.48 -11.36 -20.73
C SER A 64 5.27 -11.94 -21.89
N ARG A 65 5.21 -11.31 -23.06
CA ARG A 65 5.85 -11.80 -24.30
C ARG A 65 7.37 -11.98 -24.16
N ASP A 66 8.01 -11.27 -23.23
CA ASP A 66 9.47 -11.25 -23.09
C ASP A 66 10.04 -12.13 -21.96
N LEU A 67 9.17 -12.65 -21.08
CA LEU A 67 9.55 -13.67 -20.10
C LEU A 67 8.44 -14.72 -20.12
N LYS A 68 8.74 -15.93 -20.59
CA LYS A 68 7.85 -17.11 -20.65
C LYS A 68 7.38 -17.61 -19.26
N MET A 69 7.20 -16.72 -18.29
CA MET A 69 6.61 -17.01 -16.99
C MET A 69 5.33 -16.18 -16.82
N PRO A 70 4.17 -16.83 -16.61
CA PRO A 70 2.92 -16.12 -16.35
C PRO A 70 2.99 -15.45 -14.97
N THR A 71 3.40 -14.19 -14.92
CA THR A 71 3.39 -13.41 -13.68
C THR A 71 2.00 -12.83 -13.45
N SER A 72 1.36 -13.22 -12.35
CA SER A 72 0.06 -12.67 -11.96
C SER A 72 0.16 -11.15 -11.75
N ILE A 73 -0.94 -10.42 -11.99
CA ILE A 73 -1.02 -8.97 -11.72
C ILE A 73 -0.59 -8.66 -10.27
N ARG A 74 -0.93 -9.55 -9.33
CA ARG A 74 -0.52 -9.50 -7.93
C ARG A 74 1.00 -9.53 -7.75
N ALA A 75 1.71 -10.38 -8.48
CA ALA A 75 3.18 -10.42 -8.44
C ALA A 75 3.81 -9.11 -8.95
N LYS A 76 3.20 -8.47 -9.96
CA LYS A 76 3.67 -7.16 -10.45
C LYS A 76 3.45 -6.06 -9.42
N GLN A 77 2.31 -6.04 -8.74
CA GLN A 77 2.04 -5.08 -7.65
C GLN A 77 3.00 -5.27 -6.48
N GLN A 78 3.20 -6.52 -6.04
CA GLN A 78 4.14 -6.82 -4.97
C GLN A 78 5.55 -6.33 -5.35
N LYS A 79 5.99 -6.59 -6.58
CA LYS A 79 7.27 -6.08 -7.08
C LYS A 79 7.34 -4.54 -7.12
N GLU A 80 6.24 -3.85 -7.42
CA GLU A 80 6.18 -2.38 -7.34
C GLU A 80 6.30 -1.90 -5.88
N TRP A 81 5.64 -2.58 -4.93
CA TRP A 81 5.73 -2.26 -3.51
C TRP A 81 7.11 -2.56 -2.91
N ASP A 82 7.70 -3.70 -3.25
CA ASP A 82 9.06 -4.04 -2.83
C ASP A 82 10.07 -3.00 -3.35
N ARG A 83 9.88 -2.52 -4.58
CA ARG A 83 10.67 -1.41 -5.17
C ARG A 83 10.51 -0.09 -4.43
N LEU A 84 9.38 0.14 -3.76
CA LEU A 84 9.15 1.34 -2.94
C LEU A 84 9.71 1.18 -1.52
N MET A 85 9.76 -0.04 -0.98
CA MET A 85 10.38 -0.30 0.32
C MET A 85 11.86 0.07 0.34
N THR A 86 12.62 -0.29 -0.70
CA THR A 86 14.06 0.03 -0.76
C THR A 86 14.38 1.52 -0.60
N PRO A 87 13.84 2.44 -1.42
CA PRO A 87 14.13 3.87 -1.27
C PRO A 87 13.61 4.43 0.05
N LEU A 88 12.47 3.96 0.57
CA LEU A 88 11.97 4.39 1.89
C LEU A 88 12.91 3.98 3.02
N SER A 89 13.45 2.76 2.99
CA SER A 89 14.44 2.31 3.96
C SER A 89 15.72 3.13 3.89
N VAL A 90 16.21 3.43 2.68
CA VAL A 90 17.38 4.30 2.47
C VAL A 90 17.11 5.70 3.04
N ILE A 91 15.98 6.32 2.68
CA ILE A 91 15.61 7.65 3.20
C ILE A 91 15.52 7.64 4.73
N THR A 92 14.91 6.60 5.31
CA THR A 92 14.78 6.45 6.77
C THR A 92 16.15 6.37 7.42
N ALA A 93 17.05 5.53 6.90
CA ALA A 93 18.39 5.36 7.42
C ALA A 93 19.24 6.63 7.27
N THR A 94 19.18 7.29 6.10
CA THR A 94 19.91 8.54 5.84
C THR A 94 19.41 9.67 6.73
N ALA A 95 18.09 9.82 6.89
CA ALA A 95 17.52 10.82 7.78
C ALA A 95 17.87 10.55 9.25
N ALA A 96 17.81 9.29 9.70
CA ALA A 96 18.21 8.90 11.05
C ALA A 96 19.70 9.18 11.31
N ALA A 97 20.57 8.83 10.35
CA ALA A 97 22.00 9.11 10.44
C ALA A 97 22.27 10.63 10.50
N ALA A 98 21.59 11.42 9.65
CA ALA A 98 21.72 12.87 9.66
C ALA A 98 21.25 13.51 10.99
N LEU A 99 20.22 12.94 11.62
CA LEU A 99 19.72 13.39 12.93
C LEU A 99 20.60 12.96 14.10
N ALA A 100 21.38 11.88 13.95
CA ALA A 100 22.28 11.38 14.98
C ALA A 100 23.62 12.14 15.02
N ILE A 101 24.00 12.80 13.94
CA ILE A 101 25.22 13.62 13.91
C ILE A 101 24.93 14.92 14.66
N GLU A 102 25.53 15.06 15.84
CA GLU A 102 25.57 16.34 16.55
C GLU A 102 26.28 17.37 15.67
N SER A 103 25.69 18.55 15.47
CA SER A 103 26.28 19.60 14.63
C SER A 103 27.64 20.00 15.21
N PRO A 104 28.75 19.82 14.46
CA PRO A 104 30.04 20.38 14.87
C PRO A 104 30.07 21.91 14.69
N PHE A 105 29.12 22.47 13.93
CA PHE A 105 28.97 23.90 13.70
C PHE A 105 28.04 24.48 14.77
N GLY A 106 28.61 25.30 15.67
CA GLY A 106 27.85 26.02 16.68
C GLY A 106 26.74 26.86 16.04
N THR A 107 25.51 26.70 16.54
CA THR A 107 24.33 27.58 16.35
C THR A 107 24.20 28.27 14.98
N SER A 108 24.32 27.53 13.87
CA SER A 108 24.00 28.07 12.54
C SER A 108 22.48 28.09 12.32
N GLN A 109 21.98 29.21 11.79
CA GLN A 109 20.53 29.45 11.60
C GLN A 109 19.84 28.37 10.79
N ILE A 110 20.52 27.80 9.80
CA ILE A 110 19.88 26.91 8.85
C ILE A 110 19.91 25.46 9.38
N PHE A 111 20.66 25.18 10.44
CA PHE A 111 20.73 23.85 11.05
C PHE A 111 19.37 23.38 11.57
N TRP A 112 18.62 24.23 12.29
CA TRP A 112 17.28 23.84 12.78
C TRP A 112 16.33 23.49 11.64
N LEU A 113 16.46 24.18 10.50
CA LEU A 113 15.67 23.93 9.31
C LEU A 113 16.04 22.58 8.70
N ALA A 114 17.32 22.28 8.57
CA ALA A 114 17.79 20.97 8.13
C ALA A 114 17.30 19.84 9.06
N THR A 115 17.41 20.02 10.38
CA THR A 115 16.89 19.08 11.37
C THR A 115 15.37 18.88 11.22
N ALA A 116 14.61 19.94 10.94
CA ALA A 116 13.17 19.85 10.69
C ALA A 116 12.89 18.99 9.45
N PHE A 117 13.58 19.27 8.35
CA PHE A 117 13.44 18.54 7.10
C PHE A 117 13.83 17.06 7.24
N PHE A 118 14.93 16.74 7.94
CA PHE A 118 15.30 15.35 8.21
C PHE A 118 14.31 14.65 9.15
N SER A 119 13.80 15.34 10.17
CA SER A 119 12.77 14.79 11.08
C SER A 119 11.47 14.48 10.33
N ALA A 120 11.03 15.38 9.45
CA ALA A 120 9.86 15.17 8.60
C ALA A 120 10.11 14.03 7.60
N ALA A 121 11.27 13.99 6.94
CA ALA A 121 11.65 12.91 6.03
C ALA A 121 11.63 11.55 6.73
N PHE A 122 12.23 11.47 7.93
CA PHE A 122 12.27 10.27 8.77
C PHE A 122 10.87 9.80 9.19
N GLY A 123 10.05 10.71 9.72
CA GLY A 123 8.68 10.38 10.15
C GLY A 123 7.83 9.87 8.99
N LEU A 124 7.84 10.60 7.87
CA LEU A 124 7.11 10.21 6.67
C LEU A 124 7.61 8.88 6.10
N SER A 125 8.93 8.66 6.05
CA SER A 125 9.46 7.41 5.49
C SER A 125 9.12 6.20 6.35
N LEU A 126 9.12 6.36 7.67
CA LEU A 126 8.68 5.34 8.63
C LEU A 126 7.19 5.02 8.44
N GLU A 127 6.33 6.03 8.35
CA GLU A 127 4.90 5.84 8.04
C GLU A 127 4.70 5.14 6.68
N GLY A 128 5.52 5.50 5.69
CA GLY A 128 5.58 4.84 4.38
C GLY A 128 5.91 3.34 4.48
N LEU A 129 6.88 2.98 5.31
CA LEU A 129 7.23 1.57 5.55
C LEU A 129 6.11 0.81 6.28
N ILE A 130 5.46 1.44 7.28
CA ILE A 130 4.33 0.84 7.99
C ILE A 130 3.17 0.58 7.04
N ILE A 131 2.77 1.58 6.24
CA ILE A 131 1.62 1.42 5.34
C ILE A 131 1.89 0.37 4.26
N ILE A 132 3.09 0.31 3.68
CA ILE A 132 3.42 -0.74 2.70
C ILE A 132 3.38 -2.11 3.38
N THR A 133 4.00 -2.27 4.55
CA THR A 133 4.02 -3.54 5.28
C THR A 133 2.60 -4.00 5.66
N TYR A 134 1.75 -3.07 6.09
CA TYR A 134 0.35 -3.38 6.37
C TYR A 134 -0.39 -3.82 5.11
N LEU A 135 -0.25 -3.08 4.00
CA LEU A 135 -0.91 -3.41 2.74
C LEU A 135 -0.41 -4.74 2.14
N THR A 136 0.86 -5.09 2.30
CA THR A 136 1.41 -6.38 1.85
C THR A 136 0.85 -7.52 2.68
N VAL A 137 0.80 -7.39 4.02
CA VAL A 137 0.20 -8.40 4.92
C VAL A 137 -1.30 -8.55 4.65
N PHE A 138 -2.01 -7.42 4.52
CA PHE A 138 -3.43 -7.41 4.16
C PHE A 138 -3.68 -8.09 2.80
N GLY A 139 -2.86 -7.76 1.80
CA GLY A 139 -2.89 -8.38 0.49
C GLY A 139 -2.59 -9.87 0.55
N ALA A 140 -1.62 -10.29 1.38
CA ALA A 140 -1.24 -11.69 1.60
C ALA A 140 -2.41 -12.51 2.14
N GLY A 141 -3.09 -12.03 3.18
CA GLY A 141 -4.23 -12.70 3.81
C GLY A 141 -5.53 -12.67 2.99
N SER A 142 -5.62 -11.80 1.98
CA SER A 142 -6.83 -11.64 1.15
C SER A 142 -6.85 -12.59 -0.05
N THR A 143 -8.02 -13.19 -0.32
CA THR A 143 -8.20 -14.01 -1.53
C THR A 143 -8.16 -13.13 -2.78
N ALA A 144 -7.77 -13.68 -3.93
CA ALA A 144 -7.77 -12.91 -5.19
C ALA A 144 -9.16 -12.35 -5.50
N GLU A 145 -10.21 -13.08 -5.13
CA GLU A 145 -11.61 -12.63 -5.23
C GLU A 145 -11.92 -11.43 -4.35
N THR A 146 -11.49 -11.44 -3.08
CA THR A 146 -11.59 -10.30 -2.16
C THR A 146 -10.96 -9.06 -2.78
N ILE A 147 -9.69 -9.15 -3.16
CA ILE A 147 -8.90 -8.02 -3.65
C ILE A 147 -9.55 -7.43 -4.88
N GLY A 148 -10.02 -8.27 -5.80
CA GLY A 148 -10.64 -7.79 -7.01
C GLY A 148 -12.08 -7.29 -6.82
N ARG A 149 -12.82 -7.76 -5.81
CA ARG A 149 -14.11 -7.14 -5.39
C ARG A 149 -13.90 -5.78 -4.74
N ILE A 150 -12.87 -5.65 -3.90
CA ILE A 150 -12.43 -4.37 -3.32
C ILE A 150 -12.04 -3.41 -4.45
N ALA A 151 -11.21 -3.87 -5.38
CA ALA A 151 -10.79 -3.09 -6.54
C ALA A 151 -12.00 -2.66 -7.39
N ASN A 152 -12.98 -3.54 -7.62
CA ASN A 152 -14.18 -3.25 -8.41
C ASN A 152 -15.14 -2.24 -7.77
N GLY A 153 -15.15 -2.10 -6.45
CA GLY A 153 -16.00 -1.16 -5.72
C GLY A 153 -17.52 -1.35 -5.87
N LYS A 154 -17.99 -2.21 -6.79
CA LYS A 154 -19.40 -2.37 -7.20
C LYS A 154 -20.32 -2.79 -6.06
N GLU A 155 -19.88 -3.74 -5.23
CA GLU A 155 -20.71 -4.25 -4.13
C GLU A 155 -20.60 -3.43 -2.83
N PHE A 156 -19.48 -2.75 -2.60
CA PHE A 156 -19.18 -2.18 -1.28
C PHE A 156 -19.27 -0.65 -1.21
N LEU A 157 -18.87 0.02 -2.28
CA LEU A 157 -18.75 1.48 -2.35
C LEU A 157 -19.70 2.04 -3.41
N HIS A 158 -20.76 1.33 -3.79
CA HIS A 158 -21.64 1.71 -4.90
C HIS A 158 -20.86 2.03 -6.20
N GLY A 159 -19.71 1.38 -6.41
CA GLY A 159 -18.84 1.62 -7.55
C GLY A 159 -17.81 2.75 -7.38
N PHE A 160 -17.62 3.35 -6.20
CA PHE A 160 -16.56 4.33 -5.99
C PHE A 160 -15.17 3.66 -5.94
N VAL A 161 -14.49 3.66 -7.09
CA VAL A 161 -13.10 3.17 -7.26
C VAL A 161 -12.07 4.16 -6.69
N GLY A 162 -12.47 5.42 -6.53
CA GLY A 162 -11.59 6.51 -6.10
C GLY A 162 -10.84 6.26 -4.79
N PRO A 163 -11.50 5.89 -3.68
CA PRO A 163 -10.81 5.66 -2.40
C PRO A 163 -9.71 4.59 -2.47
N VAL A 164 -9.95 3.50 -3.23
CA VAL A 164 -8.96 2.44 -3.42
C VAL A 164 -7.75 2.95 -4.22
N ALA A 165 -7.99 3.78 -5.25
CA ALA A 165 -6.92 4.43 -6.01
C ALA A 165 -6.07 5.38 -5.16
N ILE A 166 -6.70 6.11 -4.22
CA ILE A 166 -5.98 6.98 -3.27
C ILE A 166 -5.11 6.13 -2.35
N ILE A 167 -5.68 5.10 -1.70
CA ILE A 167 -4.96 4.23 -0.77
C ILE A 167 -3.76 3.57 -1.46
N THR A 168 -3.93 3.09 -2.68
CA THR A 168 -2.85 2.46 -3.45
C THR A 168 -1.78 3.44 -3.95
N ALA A 169 -2.11 4.73 -4.07
CA ALA A 169 -1.18 5.79 -4.44
C ALA A 169 -0.41 6.38 -3.23
N LEU A 170 -0.93 6.22 -2.01
CA LEU A 170 -0.34 6.79 -0.79
C LEU A 170 1.13 6.41 -0.60
N PRO A 171 1.55 5.12 -0.72
CA PRO A 171 2.96 4.77 -0.56
C PRO A 171 3.90 5.55 -1.48
N THR A 172 3.53 5.68 -2.76
CA THR A 172 4.31 6.40 -3.77
C THR A 172 4.38 7.90 -3.47
N ALA A 173 3.27 8.49 -3.03
CA ALA A 173 3.23 9.88 -2.61
C ALA A 173 4.14 10.11 -1.39
N ILE A 174 4.06 9.25 -0.37
CA ILE A 174 4.90 9.32 0.82
C ILE A 174 6.38 9.25 0.44
N THR A 175 6.79 8.27 -0.38
CA THR A 175 8.17 8.17 -0.85
C THR A 175 8.64 9.45 -1.53
N THR A 176 7.78 10.07 -2.35
CA THR A 176 8.10 11.32 -3.05
C THR A 176 8.27 12.48 -2.07
N TYR A 177 7.35 12.67 -1.13
CA TYR A 177 7.47 13.71 -0.11
C TYR A 177 8.70 13.50 0.76
N SER A 178 8.91 12.29 1.31
CA SER A 178 10.10 12.00 2.12
C SER A 178 11.40 12.30 1.37
N SER A 179 11.45 12.01 0.06
CA SER A 179 12.61 12.31 -0.79
C SER A 179 12.84 13.82 -0.93
N ILE A 180 11.76 14.59 -1.13
CA ILE A 180 11.81 16.06 -1.22
C ILE A 180 12.27 16.66 0.11
N PHE A 181 11.69 16.23 1.24
CA PHE A 181 12.10 16.69 2.57
C PHE A 181 13.58 16.38 2.82
N LEU A 182 14.03 15.16 2.49
CA LEU A 182 15.44 14.79 2.64
C LEU A 182 16.36 15.65 1.78
N LEU A 183 15.99 15.92 0.52
CA LEU A 183 16.79 16.74 -0.39
C LEU A 183 16.86 18.21 0.07
N ILE A 184 15.75 18.77 0.54
CA ILE A 184 15.74 20.14 1.10
C ILE A 184 16.58 20.20 2.38
N GLY A 185 16.51 19.18 3.25
CA GLY A 185 17.36 19.10 4.45
C GLY A 185 18.85 19.06 4.12
N LEU A 186 19.23 18.28 3.10
CA LEU A 186 20.61 18.27 2.59
C LEU A 186 21.01 19.63 2.02
N LEU A 187 20.16 20.25 1.21
CA LEU A 187 20.44 21.58 0.64
C LEU A 187 20.60 22.64 1.74
N ALA A 188 19.72 22.63 2.75
CA ALA A 188 19.81 23.50 3.90
C ALA A 188 21.15 23.33 4.63
N MET A 189 21.57 22.10 4.93
CA MET A 189 22.89 21.83 5.53
C MET A 189 24.04 22.38 4.67
N THR A 190 23.97 22.27 3.34
CA THR A 190 25.05 22.76 2.46
C THR A 190 25.14 24.29 2.40
N ILE A 191 24.01 25.00 2.54
CA ILE A 191 23.96 26.47 2.50
C ILE A 191 24.30 27.06 3.88
N ALA A 192 24.06 26.31 4.96
CA ALA A 192 24.27 26.73 6.35
C ALA A 192 25.72 27.07 6.74
N ALA A 193 26.68 27.00 5.82
CA ALA A 193 28.09 27.11 6.11
C ALA A 193 28.58 28.52 6.52
N ASP A 194 27.74 29.57 6.50
CA ASP A 194 28.26 30.95 6.58
C ASP A 194 27.41 32.01 7.32
N GLU A 195 26.38 31.67 8.11
CA GLU A 195 25.57 32.71 8.81
C GLU A 195 25.20 32.40 10.27
N GLU A 196 25.45 33.38 11.15
CA GLU A 196 25.10 33.37 12.58
C GLU A 196 23.75 34.07 12.83
N SER A 197 22.79 33.39 13.47
CA SER A 197 21.74 34.02 14.29
C SER A 197 21.06 33.02 15.22
N ASP A 198 20.27 33.57 16.13
CA ASP A 198 19.72 32.89 17.29
C ASP A 198 18.55 31.92 16.96
N VAL A 199 18.66 30.69 17.45
CA VAL A 199 17.74 29.56 17.20
C VAL A 199 16.42 29.71 17.98
N GLN A 200 16.42 30.48 19.08
CA GLN A 200 15.26 30.53 19.99
C GLN A 200 14.00 31.14 19.35
N HIS A 201 14.13 31.96 18.31
CA HIS A 201 12.98 32.56 17.61
C HIS A 201 12.25 31.62 16.63
N HIS A 202 12.82 30.47 16.27
CA HIS A 202 12.28 29.61 15.20
C HIS A 202 11.61 28.31 15.68
N MET A 203 11.52 28.07 17.00
CA MET A 203 10.89 26.85 17.55
C MET A 203 9.45 26.60 17.04
N ALA A 204 8.65 27.66 16.87
CA ALA A 204 7.28 27.53 16.38
C ALA A 204 7.23 27.07 14.92
N ALA A 205 8.07 27.65 14.06
CA ALA A 205 8.18 27.27 12.66
C ALA A 205 8.68 25.83 12.50
N PHE A 206 9.69 25.43 13.27
CA PHE A 206 10.18 24.05 13.35
C PHE A 206 9.03 23.08 13.64
N LYS A 207 8.28 23.33 14.72
CA LYS A 207 7.16 22.46 15.12
C LYS A 207 6.14 22.35 14.00
N ILE A 208 5.78 23.44 13.33
CA ILE A 208 4.79 23.41 12.25
C ILE A 208 5.30 22.60 11.05
N ILE A 209 6.54 22.84 10.60
CA ILE A 209 7.11 22.17 9.41
C ILE A 209 7.21 20.66 9.61
N VAL A 210 7.57 20.20 10.80
CA VAL A 210 7.67 18.76 11.10
C VAL A 210 6.31 18.15 11.38
N LEU A 211 5.53 18.77 12.28
CA LEU A 211 4.34 18.15 12.85
C LEU A 211 3.19 18.08 11.84
N VAL A 212 3.01 19.11 11.01
CA VAL A 212 1.89 19.15 10.04
C VAL A 212 1.93 17.99 9.04
N PRO A 213 3.01 17.76 8.27
CA PRO A 213 3.04 16.67 7.30
C PRO A 213 2.99 15.29 7.97
N VAL A 214 3.70 15.11 9.10
CA VAL A 214 3.70 13.83 9.83
C VAL A 214 2.32 13.53 10.40
N CYS A 215 1.69 14.44 11.13
CA CYS A 215 0.35 14.20 11.67
C CYS A 215 -0.71 14.02 10.58
N LEU A 216 -0.63 14.78 9.49
CA LEU A 216 -1.55 14.63 8.37
C LEU A 216 -1.44 13.24 7.72
N MET A 217 -0.21 12.75 7.55
CA MET A 217 0.03 11.42 6.99
C MET A 217 -0.31 10.30 7.96
N LEU A 218 -0.03 10.47 9.27
CA LEU A 218 -0.50 9.57 10.32
C LEU A 218 -2.03 9.43 10.32
N LEU A 219 -2.76 10.54 10.20
CA LEU A 219 -4.22 10.50 10.08
C LEU A 219 -4.67 9.76 8.83
N CYS A 220 -4.01 10.00 7.69
CA CYS A 220 -4.25 9.24 6.46
C CYS A 220 -4.00 7.74 6.65
N LEU A 221 -2.94 7.36 7.37
CA LEU A 221 -2.58 5.98 7.68
C LEU A 221 -3.65 5.33 8.56
N ILE A 222 -4.07 5.99 9.65
CA ILE A 222 -5.14 5.50 10.53
C ILE A 222 -6.43 5.29 9.72
N CYS A 223 -6.81 6.25 8.89
CA CYS A 223 -7.99 6.13 8.01
C CYS A 223 -7.85 4.96 7.03
N THR A 224 -6.65 4.73 6.50
CA THR A 224 -6.39 3.63 5.57
C THR A 224 -6.51 2.27 6.27
N VAL A 225 -5.85 2.10 7.41
CA VAL A 225 -5.89 0.86 8.20
C VAL A 225 -7.31 0.56 8.67
N THR A 226 -7.97 1.53 9.31
CA THR A 226 -9.36 1.37 9.77
C THR A 226 -10.31 1.08 8.61
N GLY A 227 -10.10 1.70 7.44
CA GLY A 227 -10.82 1.39 6.22
C GLY A 227 -10.62 -0.05 5.78
N CYS A 228 -9.38 -0.51 5.66
CA CYS A 228 -9.02 -1.89 5.30
C CYS A 228 -9.63 -2.92 6.26
N GLU A 229 -9.52 -2.72 7.57
CA GLU A 229 -10.12 -3.60 8.58
C GLU A 229 -11.65 -3.64 8.47
N TYR A 230 -12.28 -2.46 8.35
CA TYR A 230 -13.72 -2.38 8.14
C TYR A 230 -14.16 -3.13 6.87
N PHE A 231 -13.36 -3.06 5.80
CA PHE A 231 -13.62 -3.81 4.58
C PHE A 231 -13.47 -5.33 4.77
N ALA A 232 -12.42 -5.78 5.45
CA ALA A 232 -12.23 -7.21 5.75
C ALA A 232 -13.39 -7.75 6.61
N TRP A 233 -13.82 -7.00 7.62
CA TRP A 233 -14.93 -7.37 8.48
C TRP A 233 -16.25 -7.47 7.70
N LYS A 234 -16.58 -6.45 6.89
CA LYS A 234 -17.75 -6.46 6.00
C LYS A 234 -17.78 -7.66 5.06
N GLU A 235 -16.63 -8.04 4.52
CA GLU A 235 -16.56 -9.22 3.66
C GLU A 235 -16.82 -10.50 4.44
N ARG A 236 -16.25 -10.63 5.65
CA ARG A 236 -16.47 -11.80 6.51
C ARG A 236 -17.96 -11.98 6.81
N GLU A 237 -18.67 -10.92 7.16
CA GLU A 237 -20.12 -10.97 7.36
C GLU A 237 -20.87 -11.45 6.10
N ALA A 238 -20.52 -10.90 4.93
CA ALA A 238 -21.15 -11.29 3.67
C ALA A 238 -20.92 -12.77 3.32
N ARG A 239 -19.75 -13.34 3.68
CA ARG A 239 -19.47 -14.77 3.48
C ARG A 239 -20.30 -15.64 4.43
N LEU A 240 -20.40 -15.25 5.70
CA LEU A 240 -21.21 -15.97 6.68
C LEU A 240 -22.69 -16.00 6.29
N ALA A 241 -23.24 -14.88 5.82
CA ALA A 241 -24.62 -14.81 5.33
C ALA A 241 -24.88 -15.77 4.15
N LYS A 242 -23.94 -15.86 3.19
CA LYS A 242 -24.03 -16.80 2.05
C LYS A 242 -23.98 -18.25 2.50
N LEU A 243 -23.15 -18.58 3.49
CA LEU A 243 -23.07 -19.93 4.04
C LEU A 243 -24.37 -20.32 4.77
N GLN A 244 -24.95 -19.40 5.53
CA GLN A 244 -26.22 -19.63 6.22
C GLN A 244 -27.36 -19.85 5.22
N GLN A 245 -27.46 -19.00 4.18
CA GLN A 245 -28.45 -19.18 3.11
C GLN A 245 -28.30 -20.52 2.38
N ARG A 246 -27.06 -20.96 2.12
CA ARG A 246 -26.80 -22.26 1.50
C ARG A 246 -27.26 -23.42 2.41
N ASN A 247 -27.00 -23.32 3.70
CA ASN A 247 -27.42 -24.32 4.69
C ASN A 247 -28.95 -24.40 4.88
N ASP A 248 -29.66 -23.29 4.61
CA ASP A 248 -31.13 -23.21 4.69
C ASP A 248 -31.83 -23.70 3.41
N THR A 249 -31.16 -23.56 2.25
CA THR A 249 -31.74 -23.94 0.94
C THR A 249 -31.61 -25.44 0.66
N ASP A 250 -30.71 -26.15 1.34
CA ASP A 250 -30.43 -27.57 1.10
C ASP A 250 -30.64 -28.45 2.36
N PRO A 251 -31.83 -28.44 2.99
CA PRO A 251 -32.10 -29.25 4.18
C PRO A 251 -32.17 -30.76 3.86
N GLU A 252 -32.46 -31.13 2.62
CA GLU A 252 -32.68 -32.51 2.17
C GLU A 252 -31.39 -33.35 2.09
N ASN A 253 -30.22 -32.71 2.04
CA ASN A 253 -28.93 -33.38 2.03
C ASN A 253 -28.31 -33.59 3.44
N ARG A 254 -29.04 -33.21 4.52
CA ARG A 254 -28.59 -33.44 5.91
C ARG A 254 -28.79 -34.89 6.40
N GLY A 255 -29.47 -35.74 5.64
CA GLY A 255 -29.76 -37.13 6.02
C GLY A 255 -28.65 -38.15 5.72
N GLY A 256 -27.55 -37.77 5.06
CA GLY A 256 -26.55 -38.71 4.55
C GLY A 256 -25.10 -38.49 5.02
N VAL A 257 -24.82 -37.49 5.87
CA VAL A 257 -23.48 -37.33 6.44
C VAL A 257 -23.36 -38.28 7.62
N GLN A 258 -22.98 -39.53 7.32
CA GLN A 258 -22.36 -40.40 8.32
C GLN A 258 -21.25 -39.59 8.98
N THR A 259 -21.32 -39.54 10.30
CA THR A 259 -20.28 -39.09 11.20
C THR A 259 -19.04 -39.97 11.01
N GLU A 260 -18.30 -39.79 9.91
CA GLU A 260 -16.88 -40.10 9.95
C GLU A 260 -16.26 -39.05 10.87
N GLU A 261 -16.15 -39.47 12.12
CA GLU A 261 -15.33 -38.89 13.16
C GLU A 261 -14.07 -38.28 12.53
N PRO A 262 -13.80 -36.98 12.73
CA PRO A 262 -12.55 -36.38 12.28
C PRO A 262 -11.43 -37.06 13.03
N SER A 263 -10.88 -38.11 12.41
CA SER A 263 -9.55 -38.61 12.67
C SER A 263 -8.66 -37.40 12.84
N ILE A 264 -8.09 -37.28 14.04
CA ILE A 264 -7.08 -36.31 14.40
C ILE A 264 -5.91 -36.56 13.42
N VAL A 265 -5.98 -35.88 12.27
CA VAL A 265 -4.88 -35.83 11.31
C VAL A 265 -3.80 -35.02 12.01
N ASP A 266 -2.83 -35.77 12.49
CA ASP A 266 -1.56 -35.33 13.02
C ASP A 266 -1.02 -34.14 12.19
N PRO A 267 -0.86 -32.94 12.77
CA PRO A 267 -0.33 -31.77 12.06
C PRO A 267 1.18 -31.90 11.74
N SER A 268 1.74 -33.12 11.79
CA SER A 268 3.18 -33.39 11.71
C SER A 268 3.66 -33.99 10.37
N LEU A 269 2.79 -34.32 9.40
CA LEU A 269 3.24 -35.04 8.20
C LEU A 269 2.57 -34.61 6.88
N HIS A 270 2.96 -33.45 6.37
CA HIS A 270 3.31 -33.23 4.95
C HIS A 270 3.56 -31.73 4.71
N SER A 271 4.74 -31.27 5.11
CA SER A 271 5.37 -30.19 4.35
C SER A 271 5.50 -30.69 2.90
N PRO A 272 5.00 -29.95 1.89
CA PRO A 272 5.44 -30.21 0.53
C PRO A 272 6.95 -30.00 0.52
N VAL A 273 7.69 -31.10 0.37
CA VAL A 273 9.10 -31.08 0.03
C VAL A 273 9.17 -30.38 -1.32
N TYR A 274 9.41 -29.07 -1.29
CA TYR A 274 10.00 -28.38 -2.41
C TYR A 274 11.38 -29.00 -2.57
N ASN A 275 11.48 -29.95 -3.51
CA ASN A 275 12.76 -30.36 -4.08
C ASN A 275 13.39 -29.13 -4.70
N ASN A 276 14.16 -28.41 -3.88
CA ASN A 276 15.17 -27.51 -4.35
C ASN A 276 16.40 -28.34 -4.75
N GLU A 277 16.98 -27.92 -5.86
CA GLU A 277 18.24 -28.35 -6.48
C GLU A 277 18.12 -29.41 -7.59
N PRO A 278 18.78 -29.13 -8.73
CA PRO A 278 20.24 -29.15 -8.76
C PRO A 278 20.88 -27.78 -8.98
N GLU A 279 21.89 -27.53 -8.15
CA GLU A 279 23.25 -27.14 -8.53
C GLU A 279 23.45 -26.86 -10.03
N ASP A 280 23.66 -25.59 -10.37
CA ASP A 280 24.51 -25.16 -11.49
C ASP A 280 24.92 -23.70 -11.24
N ILE A 281 25.70 -23.48 -10.18
CA ILE A 281 26.52 -22.27 -10.00
C ILE A 281 27.94 -22.72 -9.72
N LEU A 282 28.66 -23.16 -10.77
CA LEU A 282 30.11 -23.21 -10.74
C LEU A 282 30.72 -23.13 -12.16
N ALA A 283 30.75 -21.93 -12.75
CA ALA A 283 31.81 -21.49 -13.68
C ALA A 283 31.54 -20.06 -14.19
N ALA A 284 32.20 -19.05 -13.58
CA ALA A 284 32.77 -17.88 -14.28
C ALA A 284 33.34 -16.85 -13.28
N THR A 285 34.34 -17.27 -12.49
CA THR A 285 35.36 -16.35 -11.97
C THR A 285 36.46 -16.22 -13.02
N GLY A 286 36.72 -15.02 -13.52
CA GLY A 286 37.91 -14.77 -14.34
C GLY A 286 37.92 -13.49 -15.16
N ALA A 287 37.95 -12.31 -14.53
CA ALA A 287 38.47 -11.09 -15.17
C ALA A 287 38.84 -10.01 -14.13
N THR A 288 39.91 -10.27 -13.38
CA THR A 288 40.60 -9.24 -12.59
C THR A 288 41.42 -8.37 -13.54
N ARG A 289 40.92 -7.17 -13.88
CA ARG A 289 41.67 -6.18 -14.65
C ARG A 289 42.59 -5.42 -13.70
N ARG A 290 43.87 -5.81 -13.66
CA ARG A 290 44.96 -4.98 -13.10
C ARG A 290 45.01 -3.67 -13.88
N VAL A 291 44.83 -2.55 -13.18
CA VAL A 291 45.26 -1.22 -13.62
C VAL A 291 46.55 -0.95 -12.87
N THR A 292 47.67 -0.99 -13.58
CA THR A 292 48.94 -0.40 -13.15
C THR A 292 48.92 1.09 -13.51
N PHE A 293 49.18 1.93 -12.51
CA PHE A 293 49.84 3.21 -12.67
C PHE A 293 51.18 3.12 -11.95
#